data_AF-A0A818R3F2-F1
#
_entry.id   AF-A0A818R3F2-F1
#
_cell.length_a   1.000
_cell.length_b   1.000
_cell.length_c   1.000
_cell.angle_alpha   90.00
_cell.angle_beta   90.00
_cell.angle_gamma   90.00
#
_symmetry.space_group_name_H-M   'P 1'
#
loop_
_entity.id
_entity.type
_entity.pdbx_description
1 polymer ?
#
loop_
_entity_poly.entity_id
_entity_poly.type
_entity_poly.pdbx_seq_one_letter_code
_entity_poly.pdbx_strand_id
1 'polypeptide(L)'
;MTSSPAHKINDKIENKNVVISNDNSPKSSLSLSKVETKIMSRFCISIEDDPIILLNIGGIHMSTRRSTLMCIPNTVLALACTNSWSEKITHDNDGRLFFDCDPNLFQYLLNQLREWSIKRNKVFELPKNEYDQQRFRSLCYQFNFHRDLIDGIHRHEIFNKICPHILLDENSTVAIHAGDYRYGECRGINVYSSGIHRIILILNHDSMDKYNIFIGIIWSATPMQERSFESPTAYGWAGGKLVYLRGIPSSVLGYGGYDSDLCTNDTIELTLNCQLSLISLFNHRTKKFYQIPIDTREGCPFPWQVHINLYETDDRVKIINPT
;
A
#
# COMPACT_ATOMS: atom_id res chain seq x y z
N MET A 1 23.10 -51.71 99.12
CA MET A 1 21.69 -51.73 98.67
C MET A 1 21.73 -51.92 97.16
N THR A 2 21.78 -53.18 96.68
CA THR A 2 20.66 -53.91 96.00
C THR A 2 20.22 -53.21 94.71
N SER A 3 20.09 -53.77 93.51
CA SER A 3 20.24 -55.09 92.87
C SER A 3 19.85 -54.88 91.38
N SER A 4 20.27 -55.75 90.47
CA SER A 4 19.76 -55.91 89.07
C SER A 4 18.22 -56.20 89.05
N PRO A 5 17.45 -56.47 87.94
CA PRO A 5 17.76 -56.61 86.50
C PRO A 5 16.63 -56.19 85.47
N ALA A 6 16.89 -56.43 84.17
CA ALA A 6 16.08 -57.03 83.07
C ALA A 6 14.55 -56.76 82.83
N HIS A 7 14.18 -56.50 81.55
CA HIS A 7 13.28 -57.26 80.63
C HIS A 7 12.74 -56.34 79.49
N LYS A 8 12.90 -56.60 78.16
CA LYS A 8 12.17 -57.56 77.26
C LYS A 8 10.64 -57.30 77.27
N ILE A 9 9.83 -57.25 76.21
CA ILE A 9 9.84 -57.81 74.83
C ILE A 9 8.59 -57.26 74.07
N ASN A 10 8.68 -57.18 72.72
CA ASN A 10 7.70 -57.36 71.60
C ASN A 10 6.22 -56.93 71.72
N ASP A 11 5.56 -56.43 70.66
CA ASP A 11 5.17 -57.14 69.41
C ASP A 11 5.24 -56.18 68.18
N LYS A 12 5.94 -56.46 67.06
CA LYS A 12 5.68 -57.40 65.92
C LYS A 12 4.20 -57.47 65.50
N ILE A 13 3.84 -56.99 64.31
CA ILE A 13 3.64 -57.76 63.04
C ILE A 13 3.49 -56.71 61.91
N GLU A 14 4.40 -56.61 60.91
CA GLU A 14 4.36 -57.27 59.57
C GLU A 14 3.03 -57.06 58.80
N ASN A 15 2.94 -56.71 57.50
CA ASN A 15 3.78 -57.02 56.35
C ASN A 15 3.25 -56.26 55.09
N LYS A 16 4.19 -55.88 54.19
CA LYS A 16 4.17 -55.99 52.69
C LYS A 16 3.02 -55.34 51.89
N ASN A 17 3.15 -54.83 50.68
CA ASN A 17 4.19 -54.63 49.65
C ASN A 17 3.49 -53.82 48.52
N VAL A 18 4.25 -53.19 47.60
CA VAL A 18 3.99 -52.92 46.15
C VAL A 18 4.84 -51.69 45.79
N VAL A 19 6.07 -51.87 45.31
CA VAL A 19 6.52 -52.07 43.90
C VAL A 19 6.50 -50.77 43.06
N ILE A 20 7.64 -50.55 42.42
CA ILE A 20 8.21 -49.40 41.73
C ILE A 20 7.58 -49.16 40.36
N SER A 21 7.45 -47.89 39.94
CA SER A 21 7.62 -47.48 38.54
C SER A 21 8.39 -46.15 38.44
N ASN A 22 9.54 -46.21 37.77
CA ASN A 22 10.34 -45.05 37.35
C ASN A 22 9.70 -44.46 36.09
N ASP A 23 9.27 -43.20 36.13
CA ASP A 23 8.82 -42.46 34.95
C ASP A 23 9.77 -41.28 34.69
N ASN A 24 10.66 -41.47 33.71
CA ASN A 24 11.55 -40.44 33.18
C ASN A 24 10.85 -39.74 32.02
N SER A 25 10.34 -38.52 32.25
CA SER A 25 10.02 -37.57 31.18
C SER A 25 10.67 -36.21 31.48
N PRO A 26 11.39 -35.59 30.52
CA PRO A 26 11.91 -34.25 30.71
C PRO A 26 10.77 -33.24 30.48
N LYS A 27 10.17 -32.75 31.56
CA LYS A 27 9.32 -31.56 31.53
C LYS A 27 10.21 -30.31 31.51
N SER A 28 10.56 -29.85 30.31
CA SER A 28 11.01 -28.46 30.11
C SER A 28 10.27 -27.83 28.92
N SER A 29 8.96 -27.60 29.10
CA SER A 29 8.24 -26.68 28.21
C SER A 29 8.55 -25.25 28.66
N LEU A 30 9.51 -24.62 28.00
CA LEU A 30 9.78 -23.20 28.13
C LEU A 30 8.54 -22.45 27.62
N SER A 31 7.79 -21.78 28.49
CA SER A 31 6.62 -21.01 28.09
C SER A 31 7.07 -19.78 27.30
N LEU A 32 6.98 -19.84 25.97
CA LEU A 32 7.24 -18.69 25.10
C LEU A 32 6.33 -17.53 25.49
N SER A 33 6.90 -16.33 25.51
CA SER A 33 6.12 -15.11 25.76
C SER A 33 5.08 -14.92 24.64
N LYS A 34 3.96 -14.26 24.96
CA LYS A 34 2.91 -13.94 23.97
C LYS A 34 3.46 -13.16 22.76
N VAL A 35 4.55 -12.41 22.94
CA VAL A 35 5.24 -11.65 21.89
C VAL A 35 6.02 -12.59 20.97
N GLU A 36 6.83 -13.50 21.51
CA GLU A 36 7.60 -14.48 20.73
C GLU A 36 6.67 -15.41 19.93
N THR A 37 5.57 -15.87 20.54
CA THR A 37 4.56 -16.68 19.86
C THR A 37 3.91 -15.92 18.70
N LYS A 38 3.65 -14.61 18.86
CA LYS A 38 3.09 -13.75 17.81
C LYS A 38 4.10 -13.45 16.68
N ILE A 39 5.39 -13.38 16.98
CA ILE A 39 6.44 -13.19 15.98
C ILE A 39 6.61 -14.47 15.15
N MET A 40 6.74 -15.62 15.83
CA MET A 40 6.96 -16.91 15.17
C MET A 40 5.73 -17.42 14.41
N SER A 41 4.51 -17.13 14.88
CA SER A 41 3.29 -17.60 14.21
C SER A 41 3.18 -17.12 12.75
N ARG A 42 3.84 -16.02 12.36
CA ARG A 42 3.89 -15.54 10.97
C ARG A 42 4.72 -16.44 10.05
N PHE A 43 5.64 -17.23 10.60
CA PHE A 43 6.50 -18.15 9.86
C PHE A 43 6.03 -19.61 9.98
N CYS A 44 5.18 -19.93 10.95
CA CYS A 44 4.65 -21.27 11.22
C CYS A 44 3.37 -21.62 10.44
N ILE A 45 3.17 -21.06 9.24
CA ILE A 45 2.02 -21.43 8.39
C ILE A 45 2.22 -22.86 7.88
N SER A 46 1.25 -23.75 8.17
CA SER A 46 1.30 -25.16 7.74
C SER A 46 1.42 -25.25 6.22
N ILE A 47 2.17 -26.26 5.76
CA ILE A 47 2.28 -26.60 4.34
C ILE A 47 0.91 -27.08 3.80
N GLU A 48 0.06 -27.65 4.65
CA GLU A 48 -1.28 -28.10 4.28
C GLU A 48 -2.20 -26.91 3.97
N ASP A 49 -2.09 -25.82 4.75
CA ASP A 49 -2.92 -24.62 4.59
C ASP A 49 -2.45 -23.75 3.42
N ASP A 50 -1.13 -23.63 3.24
CA ASP A 50 -0.52 -22.80 2.19
C ASP A 50 0.75 -23.47 1.63
N PRO A 51 0.61 -24.38 0.65
CA PRO A 51 1.70 -25.21 0.18
C PRO A 51 2.80 -24.40 -0.49
N ILE A 52 4.03 -24.93 -0.41
CA ILE A 52 5.17 -24.40 -1.15
C ILE A 52 5.07 -24.87 -2.61
N ILE A 53 5.10 -23.91 -3.52
CA ILE A 53 5.14 -24.14 -4.96
C ILE A 53 6.59 -23.98 -5.43
N LEU A 54 7.07 -24.99 -6.15
CA LEU A 54 8.40 -24.99 -6.76
C LEU A 54 8.30 -24.51 -8.21
N LEU A 55 9.20 -23.60 -8.58
CA LEU A 55 9.21 -22.93 -9.87
C LEU A 55 10.56 -23.14 -10.55
N ASN A 56 10.53 -23.29 -11.87
CA ASN A 56 11.69 -23.22 -12.76
C ASN A 56 11.46 -22.07 -13.74
N ILE A 57 12.24 -21.01 -13.58
CA ILE A 57 12.11 -19.76 -14.34
C ILE A 57 13.34 -19.59 -15.22
N GLY A 58 13.20 -19.88 -16.52
CA GLY A 58 14.32 -19.80 -17.46
C GLY A 58 15.55 -20.62 -17.03
N GLY A 59 15.35 -21.72 -16.31
CA GLY A 59 16.42 -22.57 -15.74
C GLY A 59 16.83 -22.23 -14.30
N ILE A 60 16.34 -21.13 -13.71
CA ILE A 60 16.59 -20.78 -12.31
C ILE A 60 15.47 -21.30 -11.41
N HIS A 61 15.83 -22.08 -10.41
CA HIS A 61 14.87 -22.65 -9.47
C HIS A 61 14.52 -21.65 -8.36
N MET A 62 13.22 -21.45 -8.15
CA MET A 62 12.68 -20.59 -7.09
C MET A 62 11.60 -21.34 -6.33
N SER A 63 11.26 -20.84 -5.14
CA SER A 63 10.14 -21.33 -4.36
C SER A 63 9.34 -20.19 -3.76
N THR A 64 8.05 -20.43 -3.59
CA THR A 64 7.14 -19.47 -2.96
C THR A 64 5.92 -20.19 -2.40
N ARG A 65 5.07 -19.46 -1.66
CA ARG A 65 3.78 -19.98 -1.20
C ARG A 65 2.73 -19.89 -2.31
N ARG A 66 1.79 -20.84 -2.31
CA ARG A 66 0.63 -20.84 -3.22
C ARG A 66 -0.17 -19.54 -3.09
N SER A 67 -0.40 -19.08 -1.86
CA SER A 67 -1.09 -17.82 -1.57
C SER A 67 -0.45 -16.61 -2.24
N THR A 68 0.89 -16.60 -2.39
CA THR A 68 1.61 -15.52 -3.09
C THR A 68 1.29 -15.51 -4.58
N LEU A 69 1.31 -16.65 -5.26
CA LEU A 69 1.00 -16.73 -6.69
C LEU A 69 -0.48 -16.45 -6.98
N MET A 70 -1.34 -16.83 -6.05
CA MET A 70 -2.80 -16.65 -6.15
C MET A 70 -3.29 -15.30 -5.62
N CYS A 71 -2.40 -14.42 -5.14
CA CYS A 71 -2.85 -13.19 -4.48
C CYS A 71 -3.63 -12.26 -5.43
N ILE A 72 -3.34 -12.30 -6.73
CA ILE A 72 -4.08 -11.57 -7.76
C ILE A 72 -4.78 -12.58 -8.68
N PRO A 73 -6.12 -12.69 -8.62
CA PRO A 73 -6.87 -13.67 -9.39
C PRO A 73 -6.80 -13.38 -10.90
N ASN A 74 -7.12 -14.40 -11.71
CA ASN A 74 -7.16 -14.32 -13.18
C ASN A 74 -5.82 -14.00 -13.86
N THR A 75 -4.71 -14.09 -13.13
CA THR A 75 -3.35 -14.05 -13.69
C THR A 75 -2.93 -15.46 -14.10
N VAL A 76 -1.95 -15.57 -14.99
CA VAL A 76 -1.37 -16.87 -15.38
C VAL A 76 -0.84 -17.61 -14.15
N LEU A 77 -0.21 -16.90 -13.21
CA LEU A 77 0.31 -17.48 -11.96
C LEU A 77 -0.79 -18.03 -11.07
N ALA A 78 -1.89 -17.29 -10.88
CA ALA A 78 -3.01 -17.75 -10.07
C ALA A 78 -3.69 -18.97 -10.72
N LEU A 79 -3.89 -18.92 -12.04
CA LEU A 79 -4.51 -20.00 -12.80
C LEU A 79 -3.65 -21.26 -12.80
N ALA A 80 -2.33 -21.14 -12.94
CA ALA A 80 -1.37 -22.26 -12.87
C ALA A 80 -1.49 -23.06 -11.57
N CYS A 81 -1.88 -22.43 -10.48
CA CYS A 81 -2.10 -23.10 -9.20
C CYS A 81 -3.49 -23.74 -9.07
N THR A 82 -4.44 -23.50 -9.98
CA THR A 82 -5.77 -24.12 -9.92
C THR A 82 -5.78 -25.53 -10.51
N ASN A 83 -6.63 -26.41 -9.96
CA ASN A 83 -6.70 -27.83 -10.38
C ASN A 83 -6.97 -28.00 -11.89
N SER A 84 -7.71 -27.08 -12.51
CA SER A 84 -8.05 -27.14 -13.94
C SER A 84 -6.86 -26.93 -14.87
N TRP A 85 -5.77 -26.34 -14.37
CA TRP A 85 -4.60 -25.97 -15.17
C TRP A 85 -3.29 -26.56 -14.64
N SER A 86 -3.25 -26.99 -13.38
CA SER A 86 -2.04 -27.58 -12.78
C SER A 86 -1.52 -28.80 -13.54
N GLU A 87 -2.39 -29.56 -14.24
CA GLU A 87 -1.96 -30.70 -15.06
C GLU A 87 -1.59 -30.31 -16.50
N LYS A 88 -2.01 -29.14 -16.96
CA LYS A 88 -1.83 -28.67 -18.35
C LYS A 88 -0.62 -27.78 -18.53
N ILE A 89 -0.20 -27.11 -17.46
CA ILE A 89 0.97 -26.23 -17.49
C ILE A 89 2.25 -27.06 -17.55
N THR A 90 3.26 -26.53 -18.24
CA THR A 90 4.55 -27.19 -18.40
C THR A 90 5.26 -27.34 -17.05
N HIS A 91 5.86 -28.52 -16.85
CA HIS A 91 6.74 -28.81 -15.73
C HIS A 91 8.12 -29.21 -16.22
N ASP A 92 9.14 -28.97 -15.41
CA ASP A 92 10.46 -29.55 -15.64
C ASP A 92 10.51 -31.05 -15.24
N ASN A 93 11.65 -31.69 -15.45
CA ASN A 93 11.85 -33.12 -15.14
C ASN A 93 11.67 -33.47 -13.65
N ASP A 94 11.72 -32.48 -12.75
CA ASP A 94 11.53 -32.66 -11.31
C ASP A 94 10.12 -32.24 -10.85
N GLY A 95 9.20 -31.96 -11.79
CA GLY A 95 7.83 -31.58 -11.49
C GLY A 95 7.68 -30.14 -10.97
N ARG A 96 8.62 -29.22 -11.25
CA ARG A 96 8.46 -27.79 -10.94
C ARG A 96 7.71 -27.09 -12.06
N LEU A 97 6.86 -26.12 -11.72
CA LEU A 97 6.19 -25.29 -12.73
C LEU A 97 7.23 -24.54 -13.56
N PHE A 98 7.20 -24.70 -14.87
CA PHE A 98 8.17 -24.10 -15.78
C PHE A 98 7.61 -22.85 -16.47
N PHE A 99 8.39 -21.77 -16.43
CA PHE A 99 8.13 -20.54 -17.19
C PHE A 99 9.41 -20.11 -17.93
N ASP A 100 9.31 -19.96 -19.25
CA ASP A 100 10.43 -19.50 -20.08
C ASP A 100 10.47 -17.97 -20.12
N CYS A 101 11.04 -17.37 -19.08
CA CYS A 101 11.21 -15.93 -18.96
C CYS A 101 12.46 -15.54 -18.17
N ASP A 102 12.80 -14.25 -18.16
CA ASP A 102 13.97 -13.73 -17.46
C ASP A 102 13.83 -13.95 -15.93
N PRO A 103 14.74 -14.72 -15.30
CA PRO A 103 14.64 -15.04 -13.88
C PRO A 103 14.84 -13.82 -12.97
N ASN A 104 15.62 -12.82 -13.37
CA ASN A 104 15.84 -11.62 -12.56
C ASN A 104 14.57 -10.76 -12.50
N LEU A 105 13.92 -10.57 -13.64
CA LEU A 105 12.66 -9.82 -13.71
C LEU A 105 11.52 -10.58 -13.02
N PHE A 106 11.49 -11.92 -13.14
CA PHE A 106 10.52 -12.72 -12.42
C PHE A 106 10.75 -12.70 -10.91
N GLN A 107 12.01 -12.75 -10.46
CA GLN A 107 12.33 -12.61 -9.04
C GLN A 107 11.85 -11.27 -8.49
N TYR A 108 11.99 -10.20 -9.29
CA TYR A 108 11.45 -8.89 -8.97
C TYR A 108 9.91 -8.92 -8.87
N LEU A 109 9.21 -9.48 -9.86
CA LEU A 109 7.75 -9.68 -9.82
C LEU A 109 7.32 -10.46 -8.57
N LEU A 110 8.02 -11.55 -8.26
CA LEU A 110 7.69 -12.41 -7.12
C LEU A 110 7.83 -11.65 -5.79
N ASN A 111 8.81 -10.75 -5.68
CA ASN A 111 8.93 -9.87 -4.51
C ASN A 111 7.76 -8.88 -4.44
N GLN A 112 7.33 -8.30 -5.57
CA GLN A 112 6.13 -7.46 -5.63
C GLN A 112 4.89 -8.24 -5.16
N LEU A 113 4.71 -9.49 -5.58
CA LEU A 113 3.59 -10.34 -5.15
C LEU A 113 3.64 -10.69 -3.66
N ARG A 114 4.83 -10.93 -3.09
CA ARG A 114 5.00 -11.16 -1.64
C ARG A 114 4.60 -9.93 -0.86
N GLU A 115 5.04 -8.74 -1.27
CA GLU A 115 4.61 -7.49 -0.66
C GLU A 115 3.10 -7.29 -0.80
N TRP A 116 2.56 -7.56 -2.00
CA TRP A 116 1.14 -7.41 -2.30
C TRP A 116 0.27 -8.36 -1.46
N SER A 117 0.72 -9.61 -1.22
CA SER A 117 0.01 -10.56 -0.36
C SER A 117 -0.12 -10.10 1.10
N ILE A 118 0.79 -9.24 1.56
CA ILE A 118 0.79 -8.66 2.91
C ILE A 118 0.04 -7.32 2.91
N LYS A 119 0.24 -6.52 1.86
CA LYS A 119 -0.27 -5.16 1.68
C LYS A 119 -0.88 -5.09 0.27
N ARG A 120 -2.17 -5.42 0.14
CA ARG A 120 -2.90 -5.59 -1.15
C ARG A 120 -3.16 -4.28 -1.91
N ASN A 121 -2.09 -3.52 -2.16
CA ASN A 121 -2.29 -2.08 -2.14
C ASN A 121 -1.27 -1.20 -2.88
N LYS A 122 -0.28 -1.81 -3.51
CA LYS A 122 0.71 -1.11 -4.33
C LYS A 122 0.48 -1.42 -5.82
N VAL A 123 0.63 -0.39 -6.66
CA VAL A 123 1.06 -0.56 -8.06
C VAL A 123 2.43 -1.23 -8.00
N PHE A 124 2.73 -2.13 -8.92
CA PHE A 124 4.08 -2.68 -9.01
C PHE A 124 5.09 -1.56 -9.20
N GLU A 125 6.10 -1.56 -8.35
CA GLU A 125 7.24 -0.67 -8.52
C GLU A 125 7.95 -1.09 -9.81
N LEU A 126 8.39 -0.13 -10.62
CA LEU A 126 9.15 -0.45 -11.82
C LEU A 126 10.63 -0.57 -11.46
N PRO A 127 11.39 -1.45 -12.13
CA PRO A 127 12.84 -1.48 -12.01
C PRO A 127 13.46 -0.10 -12.19
N LYS A 128 14.55 0.19 -11.45
CA LYS A 128 15.20 1.52 -11.51
C LYS A 128 15.76 1.83 -12.90
N ASN A 129 16.23 0.81 -13.62
CA ASN A 129 16.77 0.95 -14.96
C ASN A 129 15.63 0.93 -16.00
N GLU A 130 15.58 1.95 -16.87
CA GLU A 130 14.57 2.13 -17.91
C GLU A 130 14.43 0.94 -18.87
N TYR A 131 15.55 0.31 -19.27
CA TYR A 131 15.56 -0.90 -20.09
C TYR A 131 14.79 -2.05 -19.42
N ASP A 132 15.01 -2.23 -18.12
CA ASP A 132 14.31 -3.26 -17.35
C ASP A 132 12.84 -2.89 -17.08
N GLN A 133 12.48 -1.60 -17.06
CA GLN A 133 11.08 -1.20 -16.91
C GLN A 133 10.23 -1.71 -18.06
N GLN A 134 10.71 -1.54 -19.30
CA GLN A 134 9.96 -2.00 -20.47
C GLN A 134 9.84 -3.53 -20.48
N ARG A 135 10.92 -4.24 -20.15
CA ARG A 135 10.92 -5.71 -20.08
C ARG A 135 10.04 -6.23 -18.95
N PHE A 136 10.03 -5.55 -17.81
CA PHE A 136 9.16 -5.88 -16.69
C PHE A 136 7.69 -5.68 -17.03
N ARG A 137 7.33 -4.59 -17.72
CA ARG A 137 5.97 -4.42 -18.26
C ARG A 137 5.58 -5.57 -19.17
N SER A 138 6.42 -5.90 -20.15
CA SER A 138 6.17 -7.03 -21.05
C SER A 138 5.99 -8.35 -20.30
N LEU A 139 6.80 -8.61 -19.27
CA LEU A 139 6.64 -9.76 -18.39
C LEU A 139 5.27 -9.74 -17.71
N CYS A 140 4.91 -8.65 -17.05
CA CYS A 140 3.61 -8.54 -16.39
C CYS A 140 2.43 -8.74 -17.36
N TYR A 141 2.52 -8.19 -18.58
CA TYR A 141 1.51 -8.42 -19.62
C TYR A 141 1.43 -9.89 -20.05
N GLN A 142 2.57 -10.57 -20.23
CA GLN A 142 2.62 -11.99 -20.55
C GLN A 142 1.91 -12.85 -19.48
N PHE A 143 2.05 -12.47 -18.21
CA PHE A 143 1.39 -13.14 -17.09
C PHE A 143 -0.04 -12.67 -16.82
N ASN A 144 -0.62 -11.87 -17.72
CA ASN A 144 -1.97 -11.32 -17.64
C ASN A 144 -2.21 -10.45 -16.40
N PHE A 145 -1.22 -9.70 -15.96
CA PHE A 145 -1.44 -8.63 -14.99
C PHE A 145 -2.07 -7.43 -15.68
N HIS A 146 -3.12 -6.87 -15.06
CA HIS A 146 -3.80 -5.70 -15.60
C HIS A 146 -2.86 -4.50 -15.67
N ARG A 147 -2.91 -3.72 -16.75
CA ARG A 147 -2.07 -2.53 -16.95
C ARG A 147 -2.14 -1.57 -15.77
N ASP A 148 -3.32 -1.41 -15.18
CA ASP A 148 -3.52 -0.50 -14.04
C ASP A 148 -2.73 -0.88 -12.79
N LEU A 149 -2.34 -2.16 -12.66
CA LEU A 149 -1.47 -2.61 -11.57
C LEU A 149 -0.01 -2.22 -11.81
N ILE A 150 0.36 -1.87 -13.03
CA ILE A 150 1.73 -1.60 -13.46
C ILE A 150 1.91 -0.09 -13.72
N ASP A 151 1.00 0.46 -14.51
CA ASP A 151 1.03 1.83 -15.01
C ASP A 151 0.02 2.75 -14.29
N GLY A 152 -0.94 2.19 -13.54
CA GLY A 152 -2.05 2.94 -12.95
C GLY A 152 -3.21 3.18 -13.94
N ILE A 153 -4.38 3.56 -13.43
CA ILE A 153 -5.49 4.03 -14.26
C ILE A 153 -5.19 5.46 -14.65
N HIS A 154 -5.02 5.68 -15.94
CA HIS A 154 -5.02 7.01 -16.50
C HIS A 154 -6.37 7.29 -17.13
N ARG A 155 -7.06 8.30 -16.59
CA ARG A 155 -8.27 8.86 -17.19
C ARG A 155 -7.91 10.19 -17.81
N HIS A 156 -8.59 10.51 -18.91
CA HIS A 156 -8.59 11.87 -19.40
C HIS A 156 -9.26 12.76 -18.35
N GLU A 157 -8.51 13.71 -17.80
CA GLU A 157 -8.90 14.60 -16.72
C GLU A 157 -8.84 16.06 -17.20
N ILE A 158 -9.86 16.83 -16.85
CA ILE A 158 -9.98 18.26 -17.10
C ILE A 158 -10.66 18.89 -15.89
N PHE A 159 -10.54 20.19 -15.70
CA PHE A 159 -11.34 20.92 -14.72
C PHE A 159 -12.77 21.11 -15.23
N ASN A 160 -13.78 20.88 -14.39
CA ASN A 160 -15.18 21.09 -14.79
C ASN A 160 -16.06 21.77 -13.73
N LYS A 161 -15.60 21.85 -12.47
CA LYS A 161 -16.27 22.62 -11.42
C LYS A 161 -15.30 23.68 -10.94
N ILE A 162 -15.76 24.93 -10.96
CA ILE A 162 -14.97 26.11 -10.62
C ILE A 162 -15.79 27.08 -9.77
N CYS A 163 -15.12 27.79 -8.86
CA CYS A 163 -15.66 29.00 -8.27
C CYS A 163 -15.64 30.17 -9.28
N PRO A 164 -16.42 31.25 -9.07
CA PRO A 164 -16.52 32.37 -10.02
C PRO A 164 -15.20 33.06 -10.37
N HIS A 165 -14.21 32.98 -9.49
CA HIS A 165 -12.90 33.63 -9.65
C HIS A 165 -11.84 32.74 -10.31
N ILE A 166 -12.23 31.54 -10.77
CA ILE A 166 -11.35 30.66 -11.54
C ILE A 166 -11.75 30.71 -13.02
N LEU A 167 -10.78 30.94 -13.89
CA LEU A 167 -10.91 30.81 -15.33
C LEU A 167 -10.34 29.47 -15.79
N LEU A 168 -10.91 28.93 -16.86
CA LEU A 168 -10.41 27.72 -17.52
C LEU A 168 -9.81 28.06 -18.87
N ASP A 169 -8.68 27.44 -19.20
CA ASP A 169 -7.97 27.59 -20.46
C ASP A 169 -7.51 26.22 -21.00
N GLU A 170 -6.98 26.18 -22.22
CA GLU A 170 -6.45 25.00 -22.90
C GLU A 170 -7.40 23.80 -22.86
N ASN A 171 -8.63 23.98 -23.37
CA ASN A 171 -9.69 22.96 -23.32
C ASN A 171 -9.98 22.47 -21.89
N SER A 172 -9.98 23.39 -20.93
CA SER A 172 -10.21 23.13 -19.51
C SER A 172 -9.15 22.28 -18.82
N THR A 173 -7.96 22.13 -19.42
CA THR A 173 -6.82 21.48 -18.74
C THR A 173 -6.05 22.44 -17.84
N VAL A 174 -6.25 23.75 -17.99
CA VAL A 174 -5.62 24.78 -17.14
C VAL A 174 -6.69 25.50 -16.33
N ALA A 175 -6.48 25.60 -15.03
CA ALA A 175 -7.24 26.48 -14.14
C ALA A 175 -6.37 27.68 -13.73
N ILE A 176 -6.92 28.88 -13.80
CA ILE A 176 -6.24 30.16 -13.53
C ILE A 176 -7.04 30.94 -12.50
N HIS A 177 -6.41 31.44 -11.45
CA HIS A 177 -7.06 32.31 -10.49
C HIS A 177 -7.09 33.76 -11.02
N ALA A 178 -8.29 34.29 -11.27
CA ALA A 178 -8.49 35.61 -11.86
C ALA A 178 -9.13 36.63 -10.91
N GLY A 179 -9.39 36.25 -9.65
CA GLY A 179 -9.93 37.17 -8.64
C GLY A 179 -8.85 37.90 -7.85
N ASP A 180 -9.23 39.05 -7.28
CA ASP A 180 -8.45 39.82 -6.30
C ASP A 180 -8.62 39.30 -4.85
N TYR A 181 -9.50 38.32 -4.67
CA TYR A 181 -9.79 37.67 -3.38
C TYR A 181 -8.86 36.49 -3.14
N ARG A 182 -8.74 36.09 -1.87
CA ARG A 182 -7.96 34.90 -1.50
C ARG A 182 -8.78 33.65 -1.75
N TYR A 183 -8.14 32.65 -2.35
CA TYR A 183 -8.64 31.31 -2.60
C TYR A 183 -9.68 31.16 -3.73
N GLY A 184 -9.39 30.28 -4.67
CA GLY A 184 -10.33 29.87 -5.71
C GLY A 184 -10.30 28.36 -5.90
N GLU A 185 -11.45 27.70 -5.73
CA GLU A 185 -11.57 26.26 -5.87
C GLU A 185 -11.78 25.85 -7.33
N CYS A 186 -11.07 24.80 -7.74
CA CYS A 186 -11.41 24.03 -8.93
C CYS A 186 -11.34 22.52 -8.66
N ARG A 187 -12.11 21.74 -9.43
CA ARG A 187 -12.13 20.28 -9.35
C ARG A 187 -12.07 19.60 -10.71
N GLY A 188 -11.44 18.43 -10.74
CA GLY A 188 -11.37 17.56 -11.93
C GLY A 188 -12.74 16.97 -12.31
N ILE A 189 -12.95 16.61 -13.57
CA ILE A 189 -14.22 16.06 -14.08
C ILE A 189 -14.51 14.66 -13.53
N ASN A 190 -13.47 13.88 -13.30
CA ASN A 190 -13.61 12.49 -12.91
C ASN A 190 -13.98 12.33 -11.43
N VAL A 191 -14.72 11.25 -11.17
CA VAL A 191 -14.99 10.76 -9.82
C VAL A 191 -14.39 9.38 -9.62
N TYR A 192 -13.86 9.17 -8.42
CA TYR A 192 -12.95 8.07 -8.10
C TYR A 192 -13.49 7.27 -6.90
N SER A 193 -13.97 6.06 -7.14
CA SER A 193 -14.53 5.18 -6.08
C SER A 193 -13.82 3.84 -5.95
N SER A 194 -12.95 3.50 -6.90
CA SER A 194 -12.19 2.25 -6.98
C SER A 194 -11.01 2.47 -7.91
N GLY A 195 -9.98 1.62 -7.84
CA GLY A 195 -8.81 1.78 -8.70
C GLY A 195 -7.71 2.68 -8.13
N ILE A 196 -6.56 2.63 -8.78
CA ILE A 196 -5.43 3.51 -8.49
C ILE A 196 -5.31 4.47 -9.67
N HIS A 197 -5.48 5.76 -9.45
CA HIS A 197 -5.49 6.76 -10.52
C HIS A 197 -4.30 7.70 -10.39
N ARG A 198 -3.66 8.00 -11.50
CA ARG A 198 -2.52 8.92 -11.55
C ARG A 198 -2.89 10.17 -12.33
N ILE A 199 -2.80 11.32 -11.66
CA ILE A 199 -3.04 12.63 -12.25
C ILE A 199 -1.73 13.41 -12.22
N ILE A 200 -1.30 13.87 -13.38
CA ILE A 200 -0.08 14.68 -13.52
C ILE A 200 -0.50 16.15 -13.56
N LEU A 201 0.12 16.96 -12.72
CA LEU A 201 -0.13 18.40 -12.62
C LEU A 201 1.17 19.18 -12.87
N ILE A 202 1.07 20.29 -13.59
CA ILE A 202 2.12 21.32 -13.66
C ILE A 202 1.63 22.53 -12.88
N LEU A 203 2.46 22.97 -11.95
CA LEU A 203 2.17 24.07 -11.04
C LEU A 203 2.78 25.34 -11.62
N ASN A 204 2.07 26.47 -11.61
CA ASN A 204 2.61 27.76 -11.99
C ASN A 204 2.09 28.83 -11.02
N HIS A 205 3.00 29.54 -10.39
CA HIS A 205 2.72 30.56 -9.38
C HIS A 205 3.62 31.76 -9.67
N ASP A 206 3.06 32.98 -9.59
CA ASP A 206 3.78 34.22 -9.95
C ASP A 206 4.60 34.80 -8.77
N SER A 207 4.13 34.59 -7.54
CA SER A 207 4.82 35.09 -6.33
C SER A 207 6.06 34.27 -5.94
N MET A 208 7.12 34.99 -5.55
CA MET A 208 8.37 34.42 -5.03
C MET A 208 8.22 33.87 -3.60
N ASP A 209 7.14 34.23 -2.89
CA ASP A 209 6.95 33.93 -1.47
C ASP A 209 5.78 32.97 -1.25
N LYS A 210 6.14 31.73 -0.90
CA LYS A 210 5.26 30.68 -0.32
C LYS A 210 4.15 30.21 -1.27
N TYR A 211 4.45 29.09 -1.93
CA TYR A 211 3.49 28.28 -2.66
C TYR A 211 2.29 27.90 -1.78
N ASN A 212 1.16 28.61 -1.88
CA ASN A 212 -0.02 28.40 -1.02
C ASN A 212 -1.16 27.64 -1.71
N ILE A 213 -0.89 27.02 -2.85
CA ILE A 213 -1.87 26.20 -3.56
C ILE A 213 -2.11 24.92 -2.76
N PHE A 214 -3.39 24.64 -2.48
CA PHE A 214 -3.83 23.37 -1.93
C PHE A 214 -4.00 22.35 -3.06
N ILE A 215 -3.46 21.13 -2.89
CA ILE A 215 -3.62 20.01 -3.82
C ILE A 215 -4.04 18.78 -3.04
N GLY A 216 -5.12 18.14 -3.48
CA GLY A 216 -5.55 16.88 -2.89
C GLY A 216 -6.87 16.36 -3.46
N ILE A 217 -7.71 15.87 -2.56
CA ILE A 217 -9.02 15.32 -2.88
C ILE A 217 -10.11 15.92 -1.98
N ILE A 218 -11.33 15.81 -2.48
CA ILE A 218 -12.55 16.10 -1.72
C ILE A 218 -13.64 15.10 -2.09
N TRP A 219 -14.66 14.96 -1.23
CA TRP A 219 -15.84 14.18 -1.58
C TRP A 219 -16.60 14.85 -2.72
N SER A 220 -16.97 14.07 -3.74
CA SER A 220 -17.54 14.60 -4.98
C SER A 220 -18.86 15.36 -4.81
N ALA A 221 -19.58 15.08 -3.72
CA ALA A 221 -20.85 15.73 -3.39
C ALA A 221 -20.70 16.96 -2.47
N THR A 222 -19.50 17.26 -1.99
CA THR A 222 -19.26 18.47 -1.19
C THR A 222 -19.56 19.71 -2.04
N PRO A 223 -20.34 20.68 -1.54
CA PRO A 223 -20.60 21.93 -2.26
C PRO A 223 -19.31 22.67 -2.62
N MET A 224 -19.33 23.43 -3.72
CA MET A 224 -18.22 24.31 -4.07
C MET A 224 -18.17 25.50 -3.10
N GLN A 225 -16.97 25.87 -2.64
CA GLN A 225 -16.73 27.02 -1.78
C GLN A 225 -15.26 27.47 -1.86
N GLU A 226 -15.01 28.76 -1.65
CA GLU A 226 -13.66 29.34 -1.76
C GLU A 226 -12.65 28.72 -0.78
N ARG A 227 -13.10 28.38 0.44
CA ARG A 227 -12.29 27.71 1.48
C ARG A 227 -12.61 26.22 1.58
N SER A 228 -12.74 25.55 0.45
CA SER A 228 -13.06 24.12 0.36
C SER A 228 -11.99 23.22 0.98
N PHE A 229 -10.74 23.68 1.04
CA PHE A 229 -9.67 23.01 1.80
C PHE A 229 -9.93 22.92 3.31
N GLU A 230 -10.89 23.68 3.86
CA GLU A 230 -11.35 23.57 5.26
C GLU A 230 -12.56 22.64 5.42
N SER A 231 -13.04 22.04 4.34
CA SER A 231 -14.14 21.08 4.40
C SER A 231 -13.75 19.83 5.19
N PRO A 232 -14.64 19.28 6.04
CA PRO A 232 -14.42 17.98 6.71
C PRO A 232 -14.12 16.81 5.76
N THR A 233 -14.40 16.99 4.47
CA THR A 233 -14.17 16.01 3.41
C THR A 233 -12.90 16.28 2.61
N ALA A 234 -12.16 17.35 2.88
CA ALA A 234 -10.94 17.69 2.16
C ALA A 234 -9.69 17.07 2.80
N TYR A 235 -8.81 16.53 1.96
CA TYR A 235 -7.51 16.00 2.34
C TYR A 235 -6.47 16.41 1.31
N GLY A 236 -5.32 16.90 1.75
CA GLY A 236 -4.29 17.33 0.81
C GLY A 236 -3.14 18.08 1.46
N TRP A 237 -2.30 18.63 0.60
CA TRP A 237 -1.10 19.39 0.96
C TRP A 237 -1.24 20.83 0.51
N ALA A 238 -0.64 21.75 1.26
CA ALA A 238 -0.53 23.15 0.88
C ALA A 238 0.86 23.70 1.24
N GLY A 239 1.06 25.00 1.04
CA GLY A 239 2.26 25.70 1.48
C GLY A 239 2.56 25.62 2.96
N GLY A 240 3.77 26.01 3.34
CA GLY A 240 4.13 26.18 4.76
C GLY A 240 4.16 24.87 5.55
N LYS A 241 4.37 23.73 4.87
CA LYS A 241 4.35 22.37 5.43
C LYS A 241 2.98 21.96 6.00
N LEU A 242 1.91 22.59 5.51
CA LEU A 242 0.56 22.29 5.91
C LEU A 242 0.06 21.03 5.19
N VAL A 243 -0.48 20.12 5.99
CA VAL A 243 -1.17 18.91 5.52
C VAL A 243 -2.56 18.93 6.14
N TYR A 244 -3.60 18.97 5.32
CA TYR A 244 -4.98 19.00 5.79
C TYR A 244 -5.53 17.58 5.89
N LEU A 245 -6.09 17.25 7.06
CA LEU A 245 -6.77 16.00 7.35
C LEU A 245 -8.21 16.35 7.76
N ARG A 246 -9.19 16.04 6.93
CA ARG A 246 -10.60 16.46 7.14
C ARG A 246 -10.76 17.97 7.24
N GLY A 247 -10.06 18.69 6.36
CA GLY A 247 -10.07 20.15 6.33
C GLY A 247 -9.40 20.85 7.52
N ILE A 248 -8.78 20.09 8.42
CA ILE A 248 -8.05 20.64 9.56
C ILE A 248 -6.55 20.49 9.27
N PRO A 249 -5.74 21.58 9.35
CA PRO A 249 -4.30 21.45 9.23
C PRO A 249 -3.77 20.58 10.38
N SER A 250 -2.95 19.59 10.04
CA SER A 250 -2.32 18.70 11.00
C SER A 250 -1.58 19.51 12.07
N SER A 251 -1.73 19.11 13.33
CA SER A 251 -1.03 19.72 14.46
C SER A 251 0.49 19.53 14.38
N VAL A 252 0.95 18.58 13.56
CA VAL A 252 2.36 18.35 13.26
C VAL A 252 2.67 18.97 11.90
N LEU A 253 3.43 20.07 11.92
CA LEU A 253 3.99 20.65 10.70
C LEU A 253 4.84 19.60 9.97
N GLY A 254 4.54 19.41 8.69
CA GLY A 254 5.19 18.39 7.88
C GLY A 254 4.82 16.96 8.25
N TYR A 255 3.55 16.75 8.63
CA TYR A 255 2.97 15.42 8.75
C TYR A 255 3.37 14.51 7.58
N GLY A 256 3.78 13.27 7.90
CA GLY A 256 4.26 12.32 6.89
C GLY A 256 5.59 12.71 6.23
N GLY A 257 6.37 13.61 6.84
CA GLY A 257 7.64 14.08 6.30
C GLY A 257 7.50 15.15 5.21
N TYR A 258 6.31 15.70 5.02
CA TYR A 258 6.07 16.75 4.02
C TYR A 258 6.82 18.03 4.37
N ASP A 259 7.70 18.51 3.49
CA ASP A 259 8.49 19.69 3.77
C ASP A 259 8.20 20.89 2.87
N SER A 260 7.06 20.84 2.15
CA SER A 260 6.56 21.95 1.32
C SER A 260 7.55 22.34 0.22
N ASP A 261 8.10 21.33 -0.45
CA ASP A 261 9.10 21.47 -1.50
C ASP A 261 8.53 21.78 -2.88
N LEU A 262 7.23 22.06 -2.99
CA LEU A 262 6.56 22.44 -4.23
C LEU A 262 6.99 23.84 -4.68
N CYS A 263 7.30 24.00 -5.96
CA CYS A 263 7.72 25.26 -6.58
C CYS A 263 6.99 25.50 -7.91
N THR A 264 7.03 26.74 -8.39
CA THR A 264 6.57 27.08 -9.74
C THR A 264 7.30 26.24 -10.79
N ASN A 265 6.58 25.83 -11.84
CA ASN A 265 6.97 24.90 -12.89
C ASN A 265 7.26 23.45 -12.45
N ASP A 266 6.97 23.06 -11.20
CA ASP A 266 7.07 21.66 -10.81
C ASP A 266 6.01 20.82 -11.53
N THR A 267 6.46 19.66 -12.01
CA THR A 267 5.57 18.56 -12.37
C THR A 267 5.40 17.65 -11.16
N ILE A 268 4.16 17.42 -10.77
CA ILE A 268 3.81 16.51 -9.68
C ILE A 268 2.87 15.41 -10.17
N GLU A 269 3.00 14.23 -9.58
CA GLU A 269 2.06 13.13 -9.72
C GLU A 269 1.23 13.03 -8.45
N LEU A 270 -0.08 13.24 -8.57
CA LEU A 270 -1.08 12.96 -7.54
C LEU A 270 -1.68 11.58 -7.81
N THR A 271 -1.46 10.63 -6.89
CA THR A 271 -2.02 9.28 -6.97
C THR A 271 -3.19 9.13 -6.02
N LEU A 272 -4.34 8.69 -6.54
CA LEU A 272 -5.56 8.39 -5.77
C LEU A 272 -5.70 6.88 -5.70
N ASN A 273 -5.40 6.28 -4.55
CA ASN A 273 -5.52 4.84 -4.33
C ASN A 273 -6.81 4.55 -3.56
N CYS A 274 -7.90 4.35 -4.29
CA CYS A 274 -9.22 4.12 -3.71
C CYS A 274 -9.29 2.77 -2.96
N GLN A 275 -8.52 1.76 -3.37
CA GLN A 275 -8.46 0.49 -2.64
C GLN A 275 -7.89 0.64 -1.24
N LEU A 276 -6.98 1.60 -1.05
CA LEU A 276 -6.40 1.89 0.25
C LEU A 276 -7.05 2.95 1.07
N SER A 277 -7.94 3.72 0.47
CA SER A 277 -8.27 5.02 1.05
C SER A 277 -6.96 5.80 1.31
N LEU A 278 -6.10 5.95 0.31
CA LEU A 278 -4.82 6.68 0.41
C LEU A 278 -4.67 7.63 -0.78
N ILE A 279 -4.10 8.81 -0.54
CA ILE A 279 -3.55 9.65 -1.60
C ILE A 279 -2.04 9.80 -1.43
N SER A 280 -1.32 9.95 -2.53
CA SER A 280 0.11 10.25 -2.52
C SER A 280 0.47 11.35 -3.50
N LEU A 281 1.52 12.10 -3.17
CA LEU A 281 2.08 13.16 -4.00
C LEU A 281 3.56 12.86 -4.24
N PHE A 282 3.97 12.82 -5.51
CA PHE A 282 5.35 12.69 -5.93
C PHE A 282 5.80 13.94 -6.68
N ASN A 283 6.91 14.56 -6.26
CA ASN A 283 7.49 15.71 -6.95
C ASN A 283 8.63 15.24 -7.87
N HIS A 284 8.50 15.46 -9.18
CA HIS A 284 9.49 14.98 -10.15
C HIS A 284 10.84 15.70 -10.05
N ARG A 285 10.87 16.96 -9.59
CA ARG A 285 12.13 17.72 -9.43
C ARG A 285 12.92 17.23 -8.22
N THR A 286 12.28 17.14 -7.07
CA THR A 286 12.95 16.81 -5.79
C THR A 286 13.05 15.30 -5.54
N LYS A 287 12.30 14.50 -6.31
CA LYS A 287 12.13 13.04 -6.11
C LYS A 287 11.56 12.67 -4.75
N LYS A 288 10.92 13.62 -4.06
CA LYS A 288 10.25 13.35 -2.78
C LYS A 288 8.85 12.80 -3.00
N PHE A 289 8.41 12.03 -2.00
CA PHE A 289 7.17 11.29 -2.02
C PHE A 289 6.46 11.42 -0.68
N TYR A 290 5.18 11.76 -0.71
CA TYR A 290 4.35 12.00 0.47
C TYR A 290 3.06 11.20 0.38
N GLN A 291 2.50 10.83 1.54
CA GLN A 291 1.26 10.05 1.60
C GLN A 291 0.34 10.53 2.72
N ILE A 292 -0.97 10.48 2.46
CA ILE A 292 -2.01 10.76 3.45
C ILE A 292 -3.01 9.59 3.44
N PRO A 293 -3.21 8.88 4.56
CA PRO A 293 -4.34 7.97 4.72
C PRO A 293 -5.64 8.75 4.87
N ILE A 294 -6.68 8.27 4.21
CA ILE A 294 -8.00 8.89 4.12
C ILE A 294 -8.97 8.06 4.96
N ASP A 295 -9.65 8.70 5.90
CA ASP A 295 -10.78 8.08 6.56
C ASP A 295 -12.01 8.20 5.65
N THR A 296 -12.42 7.09 5.04
CA THR A 296 -13.59 7.00 4.16
C THR A 296 -14.91 6.78 4.89
N ARG A 297 -14.88 6.55 6.21
CA ARG A 297 -16.10 6.35 7.02
C ARG A 297 -16.60 7.67 7.60
N GLU A 298 -15.68 8.47 8.15
CA GLU A 298 -16.01 9.70 8.88
C GLU A 298 -15.38 10.96 8.29
N GLY A 299 -14.51 10.82 7.28
CA GLY A 299 -13.84 11.94 6.63
C GLY A 299 -14.34 12.17 5.21
N CYS A 300 -13.64 11.59 4.24
CA CYS A 300 -13.89 11.78 2.82
C CYS A 300 -14.39 10.47 2.20
N PRO A 301 -15.70 10.19 2.19
CA PRO A 301 -16.25 9.00 1.57
C PRO A 301 -16.05 9.02 0.05
N PHE A 302 -16.19 7.85 -0.58
CA PHE A 302 -16.27 7.78 -2.03
C PHE A 302 -17.60 8.35 -2.56
N PRO A 303 -17.64 8.89 -3.79
CA PRO A 303 -16.51 9.09 -4.71
C PRO A 303 -15.63 10.28 -4.32
N TRP A 304 -14.33 10.18 -4.58
CA TRP A 304 -13.43 11.33 -4.52
C TRP A 304 -13.41 12.10 -5.83
N GLN A 305 -13.00 13.36 -5.75
CA GLN A 305 -12.74 14.22 -6.90
C GLN A 305 -11.38 14.92 -6.69
N VAL A 306 -10.60 15.11 -7.75
CA VAL A 306 -9.38 15.94 -7.68
C VAL A 306 -9.79 17.34 -7.25
N HIS A 307 -9.10 17.90 -6.25
CA HIS A 307 -9.46 19.16 -5.60
C HIS A 307 -8.23 20.05 -5.46
N ILE A 308 -8.37 21.28 -5.94
CA ILE A 308 -7.32 22.30 -5.89
C ILE A 308 -7.93 23.61 -5.38
N ASN A 309 -7.23 24.29 -4.47
CA ASN A 309 -7.47 25.71 -4.20
C ASN A 309 -6.24 26.50 -4.61
N LEU A 310 -6.40 27.36 -5.61
CA LEU A 310 -5.43 28.38 -5.99
C LEU A 310 -5.51 29.54 -5.00
N TYR A 311 -4.42 30.24 -4.68
CA TYR A 311 -4.38 31.19 -3.57
C TYR A 311 -4.41 32.65 -4.01
N GLU A 312 -3.50 33.03 -4.91
CA GLU A 312 -3.28 34.39 -5.39
C GLU A 312 -3.72 34.54 -6.84
N THR A 313 -3.92 35.79 -7.27
CA THR A 313 -4.17 36.13 -8.66
C THR A 313 -3.03 35.60 -9.54
N ASP A 314 -3.38 35.11 -10.73
CA ASP A 314 -2.50 34.48 -11.71
C ASP A 314 -1.89 33.13 -11.34
N ASP A 315 -2.19 32.58 -10.16
CA ASP A 315 -1.91 31.17 -9.85
C ASP A 315 -2.55 30.26 -10.91
N ARG A 316 -1.81 29.25 -11.36
CA ARG A 316 -2.26 28.29 -12.35
C ARG A 316 -1.90 26.87 -11.97
N VAL A 317 -2.80 25.95 -12.28
CA VAL A 317 -2.48 24.53 -12.34
C VAL A 317 -2.95 23.98 -13.68
N LYS A 318 -2.08 23.19 -14.32
CA LYS A 318 -2.37 22.48 -15.55
C LYS A 318 -2.41 20.98 -15.31
N ILE A 319 -3.45 20.30 -15.78
CA ILE A 319 -3.53 18.84 -15.86
C ILE A 319 -2.84 18.37 -17.14
N ILE A 320 -1.97 17.37 -17.03
CA ILE A 320 -1.35 16.69 -18.17
C ILE A 320 -2.02 15.33 -18.34
N ASN A 321 -2.73 15.20 -19.47
CA ASN A 321 -3.33 13.93 -19.86
C ASN A 321 -2.31 13.05 -20.59
N PRO A 322 -2.43 11.71 -20.47
CA PRO A 322 -1.67 10.81 -21.32
C PRO A 322 -2.08 11.05 -22.77
N THR A 323 -1.08 11.09 -23.65
CA THR A 323 -1.24 11.10 -25.10
C THR A 323 -1.71 9.75 -25.63
#